data_AF-A0A6G0UED4-F1
#
_entry.id   AF-A0A6G0UED4-F1
#
_cell.length_a   1.000
_cell.length_b   1.000
_cell.length_c   1.000
_cell.angle_alpha   90.00
_cell.angle_beta   90.00
_cell.angle_gamma   90.00
#
_symmetry.space_group_name_H-M   'P 1'
#
loop_
_entity.id
_entity.type
_entity.pdbx_description
1 polymer ?
#
loop_
_entity_poly.entity_id
_entity_poly.type
_entity_poly.pdbx_seq_one_letter_code
_entity_poly.pdbx_strand_id
1 'polypeptide(L)'
;DEIFYTGRSWEPQFVGDERVPFHDELFPYRYKTNAQLGLHLCFMNYTFSIVSDLFTIHPGILTINSPRTSYVMSQVKAQSNWAWYKFTREMKEIYPQMVHVCL
;
A
#
# COMPACT_ATOMS: atom_id res chain seq x y z
N ASP A 1 13.56 -1.22 18.55
CA ASP A 1 12.34 -0.51 18.98
C ASP A 1 11.24 -0.71 17.95
N GLU A 2 10.05 -1.06 18.41
CA GLU A 2 8.86 -1.18 17.57
C GLU A 2 8.24 0.21 17.40
N ILE A 3 7.98 0.62 16.16
CA ILE A 3 7.40 1.95 15.89
C ILE A 3 5.92 1.78 15.56
N PHE A 4 5.06 2.43 16.34
CA PHE A 4 3.63 2.48 16.06
C PHE A 4 3.36 3.32 14.81
N TYR A 5 2.89 2.64 13.77
CA TYR A 5 2.63 3.24 12.48
C TYR A 5 1.24 3.90 12.43
N THR A 6 1.19 5.23 12.31
CA THR A 6 -0.07 6.00 12.35
C THR A 6 -0.51 6.57 10.99
N GLY A 7 0.36 6.54 9.97
CA GLY A 7 0.15 7.27 8.73
C GLY A 7 -0.35 6.42 7.56
N ARG A 8 -1.65 6.25 7.37
CA ARG A 8 -2.27 5.44 6.27
C ARG A 8 -1.84 5.77 4.82
N SER A 9 -1.08 6.86 4.62
CA SER A 9 -0.60 7.28 3.29
C SER A 9 0.90 7.10 3.09
N TRP A 10 1.64 6.63 4.10
CA TRP A 10 3.04 6.25 3.92
C TRP A 10 3.11 4.85 3.30
N GLU A 11 4.09 4.67 2.43
CA GLU A 11 4.23 3.46 1.60
C GLU A 11 5.68 3.01 1.65
N PRO A 12 6.14 2.48 2.80
CA PRO A 12 7.50 2.05 2.92
C PRO A 12 7.75 0.92 1.91
N GLN A 13 8.87 1.00 1.20
CA GLN A 13 9.39 -0.16 0.49
C GLN A 13 9.85 -1.16 1.55
N PHE A 14 9.41 -2.41 1.42
CA PHE A 14 9.81 -3.48 2.32
C PHE A 14 10.40 -4.63 1.53
N VAL A 15 11.24 -5.43 2.19
CA VAL A 15 11.76 -6.68 1.66
C VAL A 15 11.04 -7.80 2.42
N GLY A 16 10.40 -8.69 1.67
CA GLY A 16 9.68 -9.84 2.20
C GLY A 16 10.39 -11.14 1.87
N ASP A 17 10.01 -12.22 2.56
CA ASP A 17 10.35 -13.57 2.13
C ASP A 17 9.32 -14.13 1.13
N GLU A 18 9.50 -15.40 0.72
CA GLU A 18 8.67 -16.07 -0.28
C GLU A 18 7.18 -16.20 0.08
N ARG A 19 6.80 -15.96 1.34
CA ARG A 19 5.41 -16.03 1.82
C ARG A 19 4.65 -14.73 1.59
N VAL A 20 5.33 -13.66 1.18
CA VAL A 20 4.69 -12.39 0.81
C VAL A 20 3.93 -12.59 -0.51
N PRO A 21 2.64 -12.23 -0.57
CA PRO A 21 1.85 -12.40 -1.77
C PRO A 21 2.30 -11.44 -2.89
N PHE A 22 2.01 -11.84 -4.13
CA PHE A 22 2.20 -10.96 -5.27
C PHE A 22 1.29 -9.72 -5.20
N HIS A 23 1.69 -8.67 -5.93
CA HIS A 23 0.91 -7.46 -6.09
C HIS A 23 -0.47 -7.77 -6.69
N ASP A 24 -1.52 -7.18 -6.11
CA ASP A 24 -2.87 -7.26 -6.69
C ASP A 24 -2.99 -6.30 -7.88
N GLU A 25 -2.99 -6.85 -9.09
CA GLU A 25 -3.05 -6.08 -10.34
C GLU A 25 -4.36 -5.28 -10.54
N LEU A 26 -5.38 -5.48 -9.69
CA LEU A 26 -6.54 -4.58 -9.67
C LEU A 26 -6.17 -3.17 -9.19
N PHE A 27 -5.10 -3.04 -8.41
CA PHE A 27 -4.58 -1.76 -7.96
C PHE A 27 -3.68 -1.15 -9.03
N PRO A 28 -4.10 -0.02 -9.63
CA PRO A 28 -3.34 0.59 -10.71
C PRO A 28 -2.03 1.19 -10.19
N TYR A 29 -0.99 1.13 -11.01
CA TYR A 29 0.29 1.76 -10.72
C TYR A 29 0.15 3.30 -10.62
N ARG A 30 1.07 3.94 -9.87
CA ARG A 30 1.19 5.40 -9.66
C ARG A 30 0.26 6.05 -8.63
N TYR A 31 -0.65 5.31 -8.01
CA TYR A 31 -1.47 5.83 -6.93
C TYR A 31 -1.60 4.83 -5.79
N LYS A 32 -0.88 5.11 -4.70
CA LYS A 32 -0.93 4.33 -3.46
C LYS A 32 -0.79 2.82 -3.69
N THR A 33 0.25 2.43 -4.43
CA THR A 33 0.41 1.07 -4.94
C THR A 33 0.82 0.08 -3.87
N ASN A 34 1.62 0.51 -2.90
CA ASN A 34 2.22 -0.39 -1.92
C ASN A 34 1.44 -0.42 -0.59
N ALA A 35 0.55 0.54 -0.37
CA ALA A 35 -0.33 0.57 0.79
C ALA A 35 -1.24 -0.67 0.84
N GLN A 36 -1.67 -1.18 -0.32
CA GLN A 36 -2.45 -2.42 -0.39
C GLN A 36 -1.67 -3.61 0.16
N LEU A 37 -0.44 -3.81 -0.32
CA LEU A 37 0.39 -4.93 0.10
C LEU A 37 0.75 -4.84 1.58
N GLY A 38 1.08 -3.64 2.07
CA GLY A 38 1.31 -3.41 3.50
C GLY A 38 0.10 -3.79 4.36
N LEU A 39 -1.10 -3.39 3.94
CA LEU A 39 -2.33 -3.76 4.66
C LEU A 39 -2.62 -5.27 4.58
N HIS A 40 -2.39 -5.89 3.42
CA HIS A 40 -2.55 -7.34 3.26
C HIS A 40 -1.63 -8.12 4.21
N LEU A 41 -0.37 -7.70 4.33
CA LEU A 41 0.57 -8.31 5.27
C LEU A 41 0.16 -8.12 6.74
N CYS A 42 -0.43 -6.97 7.10
CA CYS A 42 -1.03 -6.79 8.43
C CYS A 42 -2.13 -7.83 8.67
N PHE A 43 -3.03 -8.04 7.71
CA PHE A 43 -4.08 -9.06 7.81
C PHE A 43 -3.52 -10.49 7.90
N MET A 44 -2.35 -10.74 7.31
CA MET A 44 -1.62 -12.01 7.44
C MET A 44 -0.79 -12.11 8.74
N ASN A 45 -0.93 -11.16 9.67
CA ASN A 45 -0.23 -11.11 10.96
C ASN A 45 1.30 -11.02 10.85
N TYR A 46 1.79 -10.32 9.81
CA TYR A 46 3.21 -9.96 9.71
C TYR A 46 3.56 -8.82 10.65
N THR A 47 4.82 -8.84 11.11
CA THR A 47 5.44 -7.71 11.79
C THR A 47 6.42 -7.01 10.84
N PHE A 48 6.52 -5.69 10.96
CA PHE A 48 7.44 -4.89 10.17
C PHE A 48 8.61 -4.44 11.04
N SER A 49 9.83 -4.59 10.54
CA SER A 49 11.05 -4.08 11.17
C SER A 49 11.69 -3.04 10.26
N ILE A 50 12.23 -1.98 10.85
CA ILE A 50 12.96 -0.94 10.11
C ILE A 50 14.41 -1.37 9.99
N VAL A 51 14.92 -1.35 8.75
CA VAL A 51 16.34 -1.58 8.47
C VAL A 51 17.06 -0.24 8.53
N SER A 52 17.97 -0.09 9.49
CA SER A 52 18.63 1.20 9.81
C SER A 52 19.62 1.66 8.75
N ASP A 53 20.22 0.74 7.97
CA ASP A 53 21.33 1.03 7.06
C ASP A 53 20.94 0.95 5.57
N LEU A 54 19.64 0.93 5.26
CA LEU A 54 19.13 0.89 3.90
C LEU A 54 18.24 2.09 3.63
N PHE A 55 18.71 2.99 2.75
CA PHE A 55 17.96 4.16 2.33
C PHE A 55 17.82 4.16 0.81
N THR A 56 16.60 4.29 0.31
CA THR A 56 16.34 4.55 -1.11
C THR A 56 16.32 6.05 -1.34
N ILE A 57 17.25 6.57 -2.13
CA ILE A 57 17.21 7.96 -2.59
C ILE A 57 16.34 8.01 -3.83
N HIS A 58 15.28 8.82 -3.80
CA HIS A 58 14.48 9.14 -4.97
C HIS A 58 14.92 10.50 -5.53
N PRO A 59 15.75 10.53 -6.59
CA PRO A 59 16.15 11.78 -7.21
C PRO A 59 14.96 12.37 -7.97
N GLY A 60 14.44 13.49 -7.48
CA GLY A 60 13.43 14.30 -8.16
C GLY A 60 12.13 14.45 -7.37
N ILE A 61 11.58 15.66 -7.43
CA ILE A 61 10.19 15.95 -7.05
C ILE A 61 9.42 15.99 -8.37
N LEU A 62 8.29 15.29 -8.47
CA LEU A 62 7.39 15.43 -9.62
C LEU A 62 6.82 16.86 -9.63
N THR A 63 7.44 17.74 -10.41
CA THR A 63 7.13 19.19 -10.44
C THR A 63 6.13 19.57 -11.54
N ILE A 64 5.78 18.65 -12.45
CA ILE A 64 4.96 18.97 -13.64
C ILE A 64 3.61 18.24 -13.59
N ASN A 65 2.59 18.96 -13.11
CA ASN A 65 1.19 18.60 -13.33
C ASN A 65 0.75 19.11 -14.71
N SER A 66 1.04 18.34 -15.76
CA SER A 66 0.39 18.59 -17.04
C SER A 66 -1.12 18.28 -16.93
N PRO A 67 -2.01 18.96 -17.67
CA PRO A 67 -3.43 18.63 -17.69
C PRO A 67 -3.69 17.14 -17.98
N ARG A 68 -2.85 16.54 -18.84
CA ARG A 68 -2.86 15.10 -19.13
C ARG A 68 -2.52 14.26 -17.90
N THR A 69 -1.49 14.64 -17.14
CA THR A 69 -1.11 13.97 -15.88
C THR A 69 -2.28 14.00 -14.89
N SER A 70 -2.90 15.17 -14.70
CA SER A 70 -4.05 15.30 -13.80
C SER A 70 -5.26 14.46 -14.25
N TYR A 71 -5.55 14.44 -15.55
CA TYR A 71 -6.62 13.61 -16.10
C TYR A 71 -6.36 12.12 -15.83
N VAL A 72 -5.16 11.63 -16.16
CA VAL A 72 -4.77 10.22 -15.91
C VAL A 72 -4.86 9.89 -14.41
N MET A 73 -4.35 10.76 -13.54
CA MET A 73 -4.42 10.54 -12.09
C MET A 73 -5.87 10.48 -11.57
N SER A 74 -6.80 11.21 -12.17
CA SER A 74 -8.22 11.12 -11.78
C SER A 74 -8.84 9.76 -12.11
N GLN A 75 -8.51 9.19 -13.28
CA GLN A 75 -8.97 7.86 -13.69
C GLN A 75 -8.36 6.77 -12.82
N VAL A 76 -7.04 6.86 -12.59
CA VAL A 76 -6.32 5.93 -11.70
C VAL A 76 -6.92 5.97 -10.29
N LYS A 77 -7.20 7.15 -9.73
CA LYS A 77 -7.83 7.29 -8.42
C LYS A 77 -9.20 6.63 -8.34
N ALA A 78 -10.04 6.78 -9.37
CA ALA A 78 -11.36 6.15 -9.40
C ALA A 78 -11.25 4.62 -9.40
N GLN A 79 -10.35 4.07 -10.22
CA GLN A 79 -10.06 2.63 -10.24
C GLN A 79 -9.52 2.14 -8.88
N SER A 80 -8.56 2.87 -8.29
CA SER A 80 -8.01 2.53 -6.96
C SER A 80 -9.09 2.49 -5.89
N ASN A 81 -10.04 3.43 -5.88
CA ASN A 81 -11.12 3.42 -4.89
C ASN A 81 -11.98 2.15 -4.96
N TRP A 82 -12.28 1.69 -6.17
CA TRP A 82 -13.02 0.44 -6.37
C TRP A 82 -12.21 -0.78 -5.94
N ALA A 83 -10.92 -0.83 -6.29
CA ALA A 83 -10.02 -1.89 -5.87
C ALA A 83 -9.91 -1.96 -4.33
N TRP A 84 -9.77 -0.81 -3.66
CA TRP A 84 -9.76 -0.70 -2.20
C TRP A 84 -11.05 -1.22 -1.55
N TYR A 85 -12.21 -0.87 -2.11
CA TYR A 85 -13.50 -1.36 -1.61
C TYR A 85 -13.57 -2.89 -1.67
N LYS A 86 -13.22 -3.47 -2.83
CA LYS A 86 -13.23 -4.92 -3.03
C LYS A 86 -12.25 -5.62 -2.10
N PHE A 87 -10.99 -5.19 -2.10
CA PHE A 87 -9.93 -5.75 -1.25
C PHE A 87 -10.29 -5.72 0.23
N THR A 88 -10.76 -4.58 0.74
CA THR A 88 -11.08 -4.44 2.17
C THR A 88 -12.24 -5.35 2.57
N ARG A 89 -13.23 -5.56 1.68
CA ARG A 89 -14.31 -6.51 1.93
C ARG A 89 -13.78 -7.94 2.01
N GLU A 90 -12.95 -8.35 1.04
CA GLU A 90 -12.36 -9.70 1.00
C GLU A 90 -11.45 -9.97 2.21
N MET A 91 -10.62 -9.00 2.61
CA MET A 91 -9.78 -9.15 3.82
C MET A 91 -10.60 -9.31 5.09
N LYS A 92 -11.72 -8.59 5.22
CA LYS A 92 -12.65 -8.75 6.37
C LYS A 92 -13.29 -10.13 6.42
N GLU A 93 -13.59 -10.72 5.25
CA GLU A 93 -14.16 -12.06 5.14
C GLU A 93 -13.14 -13.15 5.46
N ILE A 94 -11.90 -13.01 4.96
CA ILE A 94 -10.83 -14.01 5.14
C ILE A 94 -10.20 -13.93 6.54
N TYR A 95 -10.04 -12.71 7.09
CA TYR A 95 -9.34 -12.45 8.35
C TYR A 95 -10.18 -11.59 9.32
N PRO A 96 -11.38 -12.07 9.74
CA PRO A 96 -12.29 -11.28 10.56
C PRO A 96 -11.67 -10.84 11.90
N GLN A 97 -10.77 -11.64 12.48
CA GLN A 97 -10.08 -11.33 13.74
C GLN A 97 -9.09 -10.16 13.63
N MET A 98 -8.59 -9.86 12.43
CA MET A 98 -7.58 -8.81 12.23
C MET A 98 -8.19 -7.44 11.92
N VAL A 99 -9.52 -7.37 11.77
CA VAL A 99 -10.25 -6.14 11.41
C VAL A 99 -9.99 -5.00 12.40
N HIS A 100 -10.01 -5.29 13.69
CA HIS A 100 -9.78 -4.28 14.74
C HIS A 100 -8.30 -3.93 14.95
N VAL A 101 -7.39 -4.70 14.34
CA VAL A 101 -5.94 -4.49 14.43
C VAL A 101 -5.47 -3.65 13.23
N CYS A 102 -5.97 -3.95 12.03
CA CYS A 102 -5.44 -3.40 10.79
C CYS A 102 -6.24 -2.24 10.17
N LEU A 103 -7.49 -1.98 10.57
CA LEU A 103 -8.38 -0.97 9.96
C LEU A 103 -8.74 0.21 10.88
#